data_AF-A0AAD6QMN2-F1
#
_entry.id   AF-A0AAD6QMN2-F1
#
_cell.length_a   1.000
_cell.length_b   1.000
_cell.length_c   1.000
_cell.angle_alpha   90.00
_cell.angle_beta   90.00
_cell.angle_gamma   90.00
#
_symmetry.space_group_name_H-M   'P 1'
#
loop_
_entity.id
_entity.type
_entity.pdbx_description
1 polymer ?
#
loop_
_entity_poly.entity_id
_entity_poly.type
_entity_poly.pdbx_seq_one_letter_code
_entity_poly.pdbx_strand_id
1 'polypeptide(L)'
;MSRGSGGGYDRHITIFSPEGRLFQVEYAFKAVKAASTTSIGVRGSDSVCVVTQKKVPDKLLDQTSVTHLFSITKFLGLLATGMTADARNLVQQARNEAAEFRFRYGYEMPVDALARWIADKSQVYTQHAYMRPLGVVAMILGIDEENGPQLYKCDPAGHYFGHKATSAGLKEQEAINFLEKKMKNDPSLTYEETVQTAISALQSVLQEDFKATEIEVGVVRTGDRIFRVLSTEEIDEHLTAISERKRKSEKHCFELYCQISVKLPKHVPLLPFLQLFLLGLCDISIAWCSVDGQRVYGYLEICQLINLQVVVFLLGLVVISEASML
;
A
#
# COMPACT_ATOMS: atom_id res chain seq x y z
N MET A 1 32.62 13.30 -11.87
CA MET A 1 31.33 12.57 -11.85
C MET A 1 31.25 11.72 -13.11
N SER A 2 31.65 10.45 -13.04
CA SER A 2 31.49 9.53 -14.17
C SER A 2 30.01 9.40 -14.46
N ARG A 3 29.56 9.82 -15.65
CA ARG A 3 28.19 9.61 -16.12
C ARG A 3 28.15 8.28 -16.85
N GLY A 4 27.65 7.22 -16.22
CA GLY A 4 27.10 6.03 -16.89
C GLY A 4 28.03 5.30 -17.88
N SER A 5 29.34 5.46 -17.76
CA SER A 5 30.33 4.79 -18.60
C SER A 5 30.85 3.59 -17.84
N GLY A 6 30.41 2.39 -18.19
CA GLY A 6 30.74 1.20 -17.42
C GLY A 6 30.53 -0.11 -18.17
N GLY A 7 31.05 -0.23 -19.39
CA GLY A 7 31.11 -1.53 -20.07
C GLY A 7 31.85 -2.55 -19.20
N GLY A 8 31.17 -3.63 -18.79
CA GLY A 8 31.77 -4.79 -18.09
C GLY A 8 31.33 -4.97 -16.64
N TYR A 9 30.92 -3.90 -15.94
CA TYR A 9 30.53 -3.97 -14.51
C TYR A 9 29.08 -4.44 -14.30
N ASP A 10 28.26 -4.40 -15.34
CA ASP A 10 26.87 -4.85 -15.31
C ASP A 10 26.70 -6.32 -15.68
N ARG A 11 27.74 -6.96 -16.25
CA ARG A 11 27.55 -8.19 -17.03
C ARG A 11 27.54 -9.50 -16.25
N HIS A 12 28.16 -9.61 -15.07
CA HIS A 12 28.37 -10.95 -14.49
C HIS A 12 28.30 -11.08 -12.97
N ILE A 13 28.90 -10.18 -12.20
CA ILE A 13 29.12 -10.39 -10.76
C ILE A 13 28.77 -9.15 -9.94
N THR A 14 28.58 -9.34 -8.63
CA THR A 14 28.25 -8.29 -7.67
C THR A 14 29.48 -7.44 -7.30
N ILE A 15 30.06 -6.76 -8.29
CA ILE A 15 31.17 -5.83 -8.11
C ILE A 15 30.69 -4.38 -8.13
N PHE A 16 31.45 -3.53 -7.45
CA PHE A 16 31.21 -2.08 -7.47
C PHE A 16 31.48 -1.50 -8.85
N SER A 17 30.56 -0.70 -9.34
CA SER A 17 30.79 0.19 -10.47
C SER A 17 31.70 1.37 -10.07
N PRO A 18 32.27 2.11 -11.04
CA PRO A 18 33.00 3.34 -10.75
C PRO A 18 32.18 4.41 -10.01
N GLU A 19 30.85 4.31 -10.02
CA GLU A 19 29.92 5.18 -9.29
C GLU A 19 29.61 4.66 -7.87
N GLY A 20 30.18 3.52 -7.46
CA GLY A 20 29.92 2.88 -6.16
C GLY A 20 28.61 2.09 -6.11
N ARG A 21 28.04 1.72 -7.26
CA ARG A 21 26.75 1.01 -7.37
C ARG A 21 26.93 -0.48 -7.60
N LEU A 22 25.92 -1.27 -7.22
CA LEU A 22 25.85 -2.71 -7.49
C LEU A 22 24.73 -3.00 -8.50
N PHE A 23 25.09 -3.09 -9.79
CA PHE A 23 24.09 -3.26 -10.86
C PHE A 23 23.28 -4.57 -10.76
N GLN A 24 23.89 -5.67 -10.30
CA GLN A 24 23.18 -6.94 -10.12
C GLN A 24 22.05 -6.86 -9.08
N VAL A 25 22.24 -6.03 -8.04
CA VAL A 25 21.20 -5.79 -7.04
C VAL A 25 20.07 -4.94 -7.63
N GLU A 26 20.40 -3.90 -8.40
CA GLU A 26 19.41 -3.11 -9.13
C GLU A 26 18.60 -3.96 -10.12
N TYR A 27 19.23 -4.94 -10.76
CA TYR A 27 18.57 -5.89 -11.65
C TYR A 27 17.64 -6.84 -10.90
N ALA A 28 18.00 -7.25 -9.68
CA ALA A 28 17.10 -8.02 -8.82
C ALA A 28 15.83 -7.23 -8.47
N PHE A 29 15.93 -5.93 -8.17
CA PHE A 29 14.75 -5.07 -7.98
C PHE A 29 13.90 -4.96 -9.24
N LYS A 30 14.51 -4.88 -10.43
CA LYS A 30 13.77 -4.91 -11.70
C LYS A 30 13.07 -6.25 -11.91
N ALA A 31 13.70 -7.36 -11.51
CA ALA A 31 13.10 -8.69 -11.59
C ALA A 31 11.85 -8.82 -10.70
N VAL A 32 11.87 -8.22 -9.50
CA VAL A 32 10.68 -8.13 -8.63
C VAL A 32 9.53 -7.41 -9.34
N LYS A 33 9.82 -6.27 -9.98
CA LYS A 33 8.80 -5.50 -10.72
C LYS A 33 8.30 -6.23 -11.98
N ALA A 34 9.15 -7.03 -12.62
CA ALA A 34 8.80 -7.81 -13.80
C ALA A 34 7.74 -8.89 -13.51
N ALA A 35 7.62 -9.35 -12.26
CA ALA A 35 6.58 -10.29 -11.84
C ALA A 35 5.15 -9.73 -12.00
N SER A 36 4.99 -8.43 -12.26
CA SER A 36 3.71 -7.79 -12.61
C SER A 36 2.60 -7.99 -11.56
N THR A 37 2.98 -8.28 -10.33
CA THR A 37 2.13 -8.34 -9.14
C THR A 37 2.43 -7.12 -8.28
N THR A 38 1.41 -6.62 -7.59
CA THR A 38 1.56 -5.61 -6.56
C THR A 38 0.98 -6.16 -5.28
N SER A 39 1.72 -6.00 -4.20
CA SER A 39 1.35 -6.50 -2.88
C SER A 39 1.47 -5.36 -1.88
N ILE A 40 0.54 -5.29 -0.94
CA ILE A 40 0.44 -4.19 0.04
C ILE A 40 0.37 -4.78 1.44
N GLY A 41 1.07 -4.19 2.39
CA GLY A 41 0.99 -4.49 3.80
C GLY A 41 0.56 -3.28 4.60
N VAL A 42 -0.33 -3.46 5.56
CA VAL A 42 -0.82 -2.42 6.47
C VAL A 42 -0.86 -2.99 7.89
N ARG A 43 -0.34 -2.21 8.84
CA ARG A 43 -0.34 -2.50 10.26
C ARG A 43 -1.35 -1.59 10.95
N GLY A 44 -2.31 -2.20 11.63
CA GLY A 44 -3.26 -1.55 12.52
C GLY A 44 -2.83 -1.57 13.97
N SER A 45 -3.75 -1.17 14.85
CA SER A 45 -3.53 -1.15 16.30
C SER A 45 -3.56 -2.54 16.92
N ASP A 46 -4.47 -3.39 16.45
CA ASP A 46 -4.76 -4.72 16.97
C ASP A 46 -4.40 -5.84 16.00
N SER A 47 -3.96 -5.50 14.79
CA SER A 47 -3.83 -6.45 13.68
C SER A 47 -2.82 -6.00 12.63
N VAL A 48 -2.36 -6.95 11.83
CA VAL A 48 -1.53 -6.69 10.65
C VAL A 48 -2.09 -7.49 9.48
N CYS A 49 -2.18 -6.85 8.32
CA CYS A 49 -2.77 -7.40 7.12
C CYS A 49 -1.82 -7.21 5.94
N VAL A 50 -1.79 -8.21 5.07
CA VAL A 50 -1.16 -8.13 3.76
C VAL A 50 -2.14 -8.57 2.68
N VAL A 51 -2.12 -7.91 1.54
CA VAL A 51 -2.96 -8.20 0.38
C VAL A 51 -2.09 -8.31 -0.87
N THR A 52 -2.41 -9.24 -1.75
CA THR A 52 -1.74 -9.38 -3.04
C THR A 52 -2.71 -9.80 -4.13
N GLN A 53 -2.39 -9.44 -5.36
CA GLN A 53 -3.10 -9.91 -6.54
C GLN A 53 -2.90 -11.42 -6.72
N LYS A 54 -3.98 -12.12 -7.04
CA LYS A 54 -4.00 -13.51 -7.47
C LYS A 54 -4.37 -13.57 -8.94
N LYS A 55 -3.34 -13.69 -9.79
CA LYS A 55 -3.53 -13.77 -11.24
C LYS A 55 -3.43 -15.22 -11.68
N VAL A 56 -4.55 -15.80 -12.07
CA VAL A 56 -4.60 -17.13 -12.68
C VAL A 56 -4.85 -16.96 -14.17
N PRO A 57 -3.82 -17.08 -15.04
CA PRO A 57 -3.96 -16.79 -16.46
C PRO A 57 -4.76 -17.85 -17.22
N ASP A 58 -4.75 -19.10 -16.73
CA ASP A 58 -5.38 -20.24 -17.39
C ASP A 58 -6.43 -20.88 -16.48
N LYS A 59 -7.61 -21.15 -17.05
CA LYS A 59 -8.72 -21.83 -16.35
C LYS A 59 -8.39 -23.28 -15.99
N LEU A 60 -7.42 -23.89 -16.67
CA LEU A 60 -6.95 -25.25 -16.39
C LEU A 60 -6.00 -25.33 -15.19
N LEU A 61 -5.49 -24.19 -14.70
CA LEU A 61 -4.70 -24.15 -13.49
C LEU A 61 -5.60 -24.28 -12.26
N ASP A 62 -5.19 -25.15 -11.35
CA ASP A 62 -5.79 -25.20 -10.02
C ASP A 62 -5.46 -23.91 -9.26
N GLN A 63 -6.49 -23.08 -9.07
CA GLN A 63 -6.39 -21.78 -8.41
C GLN A 63 -5.91 -21.90 -6.96
N THR A 64 -6.16 -23.04 -6.30
CA THR A 64 -5.74 -23.25 -4.90
C THR A 64 -4.22 -23.40 -4.78
N SER A 65 -3.56 -23.87 -5.85
CA SER A 65 -2.11 -24.06 -5.90
C SER A 65 -1.32 -22.77 -6.16
N VAL A 66 -1.98 -21.72 -6.66
CA VAL A 66 -1.38 -20.42 -6.97
C VAL A 66 -1.55 -19.51 -5.77
N THR A 67 -0.48 -19.31 -5.02
CA THR A 67 -0.47 -18.39 -3.87
C THR A 67 0.87 -17.69 -3.72
N HIS A 68 0.82 -16.48 -3.17
CA HIS A 68 1.98 -15.68 -2.76
C HIS A 68 2.08 -15.53 -1.24
N LEU A 69 1.15 -16.14 -0.49
CA LEU A 69 1.09 -16.13 0.96
C LEU A 69 1.56 -17.48 1.53
N PHE A 70 2.47 -17.42 2.48
CA PHE A 70 3.07 -18.60 3.08
C PHE A 70 3.07 -18.48 4.61
N SER A 71 2.51 -19.47 5.29
CA SER A 71 2.75 -19.66 6.72
C SER A 71 4.19 -20.16 6.90
N ILE A 72 4.98 -19.44 7.70
CA ILE A 72 6.33 -19.84 8.11
C ILE A 72 6.26 -20.62 9.41
N THR A 73 5.52 -20.09 10.38
CA THR A 73 5.11 -20.78 11.60
C THR A 73 3.60 -20.64 11.79
N LYS A 74 3.07 -21.19 12.88
CA LYS A 74 1.66 -20.98 13.25
C LYS A 74 1.32 -19.50 13.45
N PHE A 75 2.29 -18.68 13.86
CA PHE A 75 2.10 -17.27 14.23
C PHE A 75 2.68 -16.28 13.21
N LEU A 76 3.60 -16.73 12.35
CA LEU A 76 4.27 -15.90 11.36
C LEU A 76 3.78 -16.17 9.94
N GLY A 77 3.34 -15.11 9.28
CA GLY A 77 3.05 -15.09 7.84
C GLY A 77 4.19 -14.45 7.05
N LEU A 78 4.36 -14.88 5.80
CA LEU A 78 5.26 -14.27 4.84
C LEU A 78 4.56 -14.15 3.48
N LEU A 79 4.53 -12.94 2.95
CA LEU A 79 4.11 -12.64 1.59
C LEU A 79 5.34 -12.40 0.73
N ALA A 80 5.49 -13.15 -0.38
CA ALA A 80 6.61 -13.02 -1.28
C ALA A 80 6.20 -12.44 -2.65
N THR A 81 6.76 -11.29 -3.00
CA THR A 81 6.54 -10.61 -4.28
C THR A 81 7.78 -10.69 -5.15
N GLY A 82 7.66 -11.15 -6.40
CA GLY A 82 8.76 -11.28 -7.34
C GLY A 82 8.82 -12.66 -8.00
N MET A 83 10.03 -13.19 -8.22
CA MET A 83 10.23 -14.48 -8.88
C MET A 83 9.73 -15.65 -8.01
N THR A 84 8.73 -16.40 -8.49
CA THR A 84 8.06 -17.45 -7.71
C THR A 84 9.00 -18.58 -7.26
N ALA A 85 9.99 -18.96 -8.08
CA ALA A 85 10.94 -20.01 -7.71
C ALA A 85 11.83 -19.58 -6.54
N ASP A 86 12.36 -18.36 -6.59
CA ASP A 86 13.14 -17.75 -5.52
C ASP A 86 12.29 -17.58 -4.25
N ALA A 87 11.02 -17.21 -4.41
CA ALA A 87 10.09 -17.03 -3.30
C ALA A 87 9.88 -18.33 -2.53
N ARG A 88 9.61 -19.44 -3.23
CA ARG A 88 9.45 -20.76 -2.61
C ARG A 88 10.73 -21.24 -1.94
N ASN A 89 11.89 -20.97 -2.56
CA ASN A 89 13.17 -21.31 -1.96
C ASN A 89 13.42 -20.51 -0.66
N LEU A 90 13.16 -19.20 -0.67
CA LEU A 90 13.27 -18.36 0.52
C LEU A 90 12.33 -18.83 1.64
N VAL A 91 11.07 -19.12 1.31
CA VAL A 91 10.06 -19.64 2.26
C VAL A 91 10.51 -20.95 2.90
N GLN A 92 11.03 -21.88 2.11
CA GLN A 92 11.50 -23.16 2.64
C GLN A 92 12.66 -22.97 3.62
N GLN A 93 13.61 -22.09 3.29
CA GLN A 93 14.73 -21.80 4.17
C GLN A 93 14.29 -21.04 5.42
N ALA A 94 13.34 -20.11 5.31
CA ALA A 94 12.76 -19.39 6.45
C ALA A 94 12.02 -20.33 7.42
N ARG A 95 11.30 -21.33 6.92
CA ARG A 95 10.68 -22.38 7.75
C ARG A 95 11.70 -23.18 8.52
N ASN A 96 12.80 -23.56 7.86
CA ASN A 96 13.88 -24.31 8.51
C ASN A 96 14.52 -23.48 9.62
N GLU A 97 14.83 -22.21 9.36
CA GLU A 97 15.40 -21.31 10.37
C GLU A 97 14.44 -21.11 11.55
N ALA A 98 13.16 -20.86 11.30
CA ALA A 98 12.19 -20.64 12.37
C ALA A 98 12.04 -21.89 13.27
N ALA A 99 12.08 -23.09 12.68
CA ALA A 99 12.08 -24.33 13.42
C ALA A 99 13.38 -24.53 14.22
N GLU A 100 14.53 -24.21 13.63
CA GLU A 100 15.84 -24.31 14.28
C GLU A 100 15.96 -23.29 15.43
N PHE A 101 15.46 -22.07 15.24
CA PHE A 101 15.38 -21.04 16.28
C PHE A 101 14.58 -21.56 17.47
N ARG A 102 13.38 -22.08 17.23
CA ARG A 102 12.52 -22.64 18.28
C ARG A 102 13.19 -23.81 18.99
N PHE A 103 13.88 -24.68 18.26
CA PHE A 103 14.63 -25.79 18.85
C PHE A 103 15.79 -25.31 19.74
N ARG A 104 16.54 -24.30 19.30
CA ARG A 104 17.72 -23.77 20.01
C ARG A 104 17.35 -22.95 21.24
N TYR A 105 16.35 -22.08 21.13
CA TYR A 105 16.03 -21.10 22.16
C TYR A 105 14.79 -21.44 23.00
N GLY A 106 13.94 -22.38 22.54
CA GLY A 106 12.78 -22.86 23.30
C GLY A 106 11.52 -21.99 23.22
N TYR A 107 11.54 -20.89 22.45
CA TYR A 107 10.37 -20.03 22.21
C TYR A 107 10.18 -19.73 20.72
N GLU A 108 9.01 -19.20 20.35
CA GLU A 108 8.68 -18.88 18.96
C GLU A 108 9.56 -17.75 18.41
N MET A 109 10.00 -17.87 17.15
CA MET A 109 10.84 -16.86 16.53
C MET A 109 10.10 -15.52 16.41
N PRO A 110 10.67 -14.40 16.91
CA PRO A 110 10.10 -13.07 16.71
C PRO A 110 10.09 -12.63 15.24
N VAL A 111 9.19 -11.73 14.88
CA VAL A 111 9.03 -11.21 13.51
C VAL A 111 10.29 -10.48 13.04
N ASP A 112 10.88 -9.66 13.92
CA ASP A 112 12.10 -8.89 13.65
C ASP A 112 13.33 -9.80 13.49
N ALA A 113 13.42 -10.87 14.29
CA ALA A 113 14.48 -11.86 14.19
C ALA A 113 14.44 -12.59 12.85
N LEU A 114 13.24 -12.99 12.38
CA LEU A 114 13.09 -13.61 11.07
C LEU A 114 13.43 -12.62 9.94
N ALA A 115 13.00 -11.37 10.06
CA ALA A 115 13.32 -10.32 9.09
C ALA A 115 14.83 -10.08 8.98
N ARG A 116 15.51 -9.98 10.12
CA ARG A 116 16.97 -9.84 10.17
C ARG A 116 17.67 -11.00 9.50
N TRP A 117 17.26 -12.23 9.82
CA TRP A 117 17.86 -13.42 9.21
C TRP A 117 17.67 -13.46 7.68
N ILE A 118 16.48 -13.09 7.18
CA ILE A 118 16.22 -12.99 5.73
C ILE A 118 17.13 -11.94 5.09
N ALA A 119 17.28 -10.78 5.72
CA ALA A 119 18.16 -9.72 5.25
C ALA A 119 19.64 -10.13 5.22
N ASP A 120 20.14 -10.73 6.30
CA ASP A 120 21.51 -11.21 6.40
C ASP A 120 21.80 -12.26 5.30
N LYS A 121 20.84 -13.16 5.06
CA LYS A 121 20.92 -14.14 3.97
C LYS A 121 20.97 -13.48 2.59
N SER A 122 20.10 -12.49 2.34
CA SER A 122 20.10 -11.74 1.08
C SER A 122 21.43 -11.01 0.89
N GLN A 123 21.99 -10.44 1.96
CA GLN A 123 23.27 -9.75 1.95
C GLN A 123 24.43 -10.68 1.55
N VAL A 124 24.42 -11.94 2.00
CA VAL A 124 25.41 -12.94 1.55
C VAL A 124 25.38 -13.10 0.03
N TYR A 125 24.19 -13.10 -0.59
CA TYR A 125 24.06 -13.17 -2.05
C TYR A 125 24.49 -11.89 -2.78
N THR A 126 24.54 -10.74 -2.10
CA THR A 126 25.07 -9.50 -2.70
C THR A 126 26.59 -9.41 -2.60
N GLN A 127 27.22 -10.07 -1.62
CA GLN A 127 28.68 -10.05 -1.46
C GLN A 127 29.41 -11.17 -2.19
N HIS A 128 28.81 -12.36 -2.27
CA HIS A 128 29.45 -13.52 -2.88
C HIS A 128 29.12 -13.65 -4.38
N ALA A 129 30.16 -13.53 -5.22
CA ALA A 129 30.03 -13.53 -6.67
C ALA A 129 29.62 -14.87 -7.33
N TYR A 130 29.56 -15.98 -6.58
CA TYR A 130 29.17 -17.28 -7.14
C TYR A 130 27.65 -17.50 -7.19
N MET A 131 26.87 -16.61 -6.57
CA MET A 131 25.40 -16.64 -6.57
C MET A 131 24.86 -15.29 -7.07
N ARG A 132 23.61 -15.29 -7.53
CA ARG A 132 22.86 -14.05 -7.77
C ARG A 132 21.99 -13.69 -6.57
N PRO A 133 21.69 -12.41 -6.32
CA PRO A 133 20.64 -12.01 -5.39
C PRO A 133 19.29 -12.62 -5.78
N LEU A 134 18.46 -12.88 -4.76
CA LEU A 134 17.10 -13.37 -4.97
C LEU A 134 16.22 -12.25 -5.54
N GLY A 135 15.44 -12.54 -6.58
CA GLY A 135 14.53 -11.58 -7.20
C GLY A 135 13.21 -11.47 -6.46
N VAL A 136 13.24 -11.32 -5.12
CA VAL A 136 12.07 -11.35 -4.25
C VAL A 136 12.15 -10.27 -3.18
N VAL A 137 11.02 -9.61 -2.94
CA VAL A 137 10.77 -8.81 -1.74
C VAL A 137 9.84 -9.61 -0.84
N ALA A 138 10.20 -9.77 0.43
CA ALA A 138 9.41 -10.48 1.42
C ALA A 138 8.79 -9.49 2.40
N MET A 139 7.47 -9.59 2.61
CA MET A 139 6.78 -8.92 3.71
C MET A 139 6.44 -9.95 4.77
N ILE A 140 6.89 -9.73 6.00
CA ILE A 140 6.73 -10.65 7.12
C ILE A 140 5.79 -9.97 8.11
N LEU A 141 4.80 -10.73 8.57
CA LEU A 141 3.78 -10.24 9.49
C LEU A 141 3.57 -11.21 10.65
N GLY A 142 3.32 -10.64 11.83
CA GLY A 142 3.04 -11.38 13.05
C GLY A 142 2.68 -10.43 14.19
N ILE A 143 2.32 -11.01 15.33
CA ILE A 143 2.12 -10.25 16.58
C ILE A 143 3.28 -10.57 17.50
N ASP A 144 4.06 -9.54 17.81
CA ASP A 144 5.07 -9.61 18.86
C ASP A 144 4.40 -9.45 20.24
N GLU A 145 4.92 -10.15 21.24
CA GLU A 145 4.29 -10.18 22.57
C GLU A 145 4.46 -8.86 23.31
N GLU A 146 5.57 -8.16 23.10
CA GLU A 146 5.90 -6.91 23.77
C GLU A 146 5.50 -5.69 22.93
N ASN A 147 5.73 -5.76 21.63
CA ASN A 147 5.59 -4.63 20.71
C ASN A 147 4.28 -4.66 19.89
N GLY A 148 3.44 -5.69 20.07
CA GLY A 148 2.16 -5.82 19.37
C GLY A 148 2.32 -6.18 17.88
N PRO A 149 1.38 -5.76 17.01
CA PRO A 149 1.46 -6.07 15.57
C PRO A 149 2.79 -5.60 14.95
N GLN A 150 3.41 -6.44 14.13
CA GLN A 150 4.64 -6.12 13.42
C GLN A 150 4.52 -6.45 11.94
N LEU A 151 5.05 -5.57 11.10
CA LEU A 151 5.14 -5.73 9.66
C LEU A 151 6.55 -5.32 9.23
N TYR A 152 7.30 -6.26 8.65
CA TYR A 152 8.64 -6.03 8.16
C TYR A 152 8.69 -6.24 6.64
N LYS A 153 9.46 -5.42 5.94
CA LYS A 153 9.78 -5.63 4.52
C LYS A 153 11.27 -5.90 4.40
N CYS A 154 11.63 -6.98 3.72
CA CYS A 154 13.01 -7.34 3.38
C CYS A 154 13.20 -7.30 1.87
N ASP A 155 14.27 -6.65 1.41
CA ASP A 155 14.57 -6.46 0.00
C ASP A 155 15.73 -7.35 -0.50
N PRO A 156 15.94 -7.47 -1.83
CA PRO A 156 17.07 -8.21 -2.41
C PRO A 156 18.46 -7.69 -2.02
N ALA A 157 18.57 -6.45 -1.55
CA ALA A 157 19.84 -5.86 -1.15
C ALA A 157 20.26 -6.30 0.27
N GLY A 158 19.34 -6.88 1.04
CA GLY A 158 19.54 -7.21 2.44
C GLY A 158 19.16 -6.08 3.39
N HIS A 159 18.37 -5.10 2.96
CA HIS A 159 17.74 -4.17 3.89
C HIS A 159 16.45 -4.77 4.42
N TYR A 160 16.23 -4.60 5.72
CA TYR A 160 14.96 -4.88 6.37
C TYR A 160 14.58 -3.74 7.30
N PHE A 161 13.32 -3.35 7.25
CA PHE A 161 12.78 -2.33 8.15
C PHE A 161 11.34 -2.68 8.56
N GLY A 162 10.97 -2.24 9.76
CA GLY A 162 9.60 -2.28 10.23
C GLY A 162 8.79 -1.16 9.59
N HIS A 163 7.57 -1.47 9.14
CA HIS A 163 6.70 -0.54 8.43
C HIS A 163 5.32 -0.46 9.08
N LYS A 164 4.73 0.75 9.09
CA LYS A 164 3.31 0.94 9.40
C LYS A 164 2.42 0.53 8.23
N ALA A 165 2.86 0.84 7.03
CA ALA A 165 2.32 0.32 5.80
C ALA A 165 3.44 0.33 4.75
N THR A 166 3.38 -0.59 3.80
CA THR A 166 4.36 -0.69 2.72
C THR A 166 3.74 -1.38 1.51
N SER A 167 4.41 -1.26 0.37
CA SER A 167 4.08 -1.97 -0.86
C SER A 167 5.33 -2.67 -1.41
N ALA A 168 5.11 -3.62 -2.32
CA ALA A 168 6.13 -4.27 -3.12
C ALA A 168 5.56 -4.61 -4.51
N GLY A 169 6.43 -4.63 -5.53
CA GLY A 169 6.08 -5.05 -6.88
C GLY A 169 5.99 -3.90 -7.89
N LEU A 170 5.20 -4.08 -8.95
CA LEU A 170 5.21 -3.18 -10.12
C LEU A 170 4.81 -1.74 -9.77
N LYS A 171 3.72 -1.57 -9.01
CA LYS A 171 3.18 -0.25 -8.62
C LYS A 171 3.52 0.14 -7.17
N GLU A 172 4.74 -0.18 -6.74
CA GLU A 172 5.19 0.08 -5.36
C GLU A 172 5.11 1.57 -5.01
N GLN A 173 5.60 2.45 -5.89
CA GLN A 173 5.71 3.89 -5.60
C GLN A 173 4.33 4.55 -5.47
N GLU A 174 3.40 4.22 -6.37
CA GLU A 174 2.04 4.73 -6.37
C GLU A 174 1.28 4.27 -5.12
N ALA A 175 1.49 3.01 -4.71
CA ALA A 175 0.91 2.47 -3.48
C ALA A 175 1.47 3.14 -2.23
N ILE A 176 2.78 3.39 -2.16
CA ILE A 176 3.39 4.13 -1.05
C ILE A 176 2.78 5.53 -0.96
N ASN A 177 2.68 6.26 -2.07
CA ASN A 177 2.09 7.61 -2.09
C ASN A 177 0.62 7.62 -1.61
N PHE A 178 -0.17 6.58 -1.96
CA PHE A 178 -1.53 6.42 -1.47
C PHE A 178 -1.56 6.16 0.05
N LEU A 179 -0.72 5.24 0.52
CA LEU A 179 -0.64 4.85 1.92
C LEU A 179 -0.15 6.00 2.80
N GLU A 180 0.82 6.80 2.36
CA GLU A 180 1.29 7.98 3.09
C GLU A 180 0.18 8.99 3.38
N LYS A 181 -0.72 9.21 2.40
CA LYS A 181 -1.89 10.08 2.59
C LYS A 181 -2.88 9.48 3.59
N LYS A 182 -3.13 8.17 3.50
CA LYS A 182 -4.09 7.47 4.37
C LYS A 182 -3.59 7.28 5.80
N MET A 183 -2.29 7.07 5.98
CA MET A 183 -1.63 6.87 7.28
C MET A 183 -1.12 8.18 7.88
N LYS A 184 -1.51 9.33 7.31
CA LYS A 184 -1.16 10.65 7.85
C LYS A 184 -1.68 10.77 9.28
N ASN A 185 -0.83 11.28 10.19
CA ASN A 185 -1.07 11.39 11.63
C ASN A 185 -1.19 10.06 12.39
N ASP A 186 -0.79 8.93 11.78
CA ASP A 186 -0.75 7.62 12.45
C ASP A 186 -2.10 7.20 13.08
N PRO A 187 -3.16 7.07 12.27
CA PRO A 187 -4.47 6.71 12.78
C PRO A 187 -4.45 5.31 13.41
N SER A 188 -5.11 5.17 14.56
CA SER A 188 -5.31 3.87 15.20
C SER A 188 -6.37 3.08 14.43
N LEU A 189 -5.94 2.31 13.43
CA LEU A 189 -6.84 1.48 12.62
C LEU A 189 -7.31 0.26 13.42
N THR A 190 -8.61 0.01 13.38
CA THR A 190 -9.20 -1.26 13.81
C THR A 190 -8.90 -2.38 12.81
N TYR A 191 -9.15 -3.64 13.17
CA TYR A 191 -9.01 -4.78 12.26
C TYR A 191 -9.71 -4.58 10.91
N GLU A 192 -10.98 -4.21 10.94
CA GLU A 192 -11.78 -3.98 9.73
C GLU A 192 -11.19 -2.88 8.86
N GLU A 193 -10.81 -1.75 9.47
CA GLU A 193 -10.22 -0.63 8.75
C GLU A 193 -8.84 -0.96 8.19
N THR A 194 -8.07 -1.80 8.88
CA THR A 194 -6.74 -2.25 8.44
C THR A 194 -6.85 -3.07 7.16
N VAL A 195 -7.72 -4.09 7.15
CA VAL A 195 -7.97 -4.92 5.97
C VAL A 195 -8.55 -4.08 4.83
N GLN A 196 -9.55 -3.26 5.11
CA GLN A 196 -10.20 -2.43 4.09
C GLN A 196 -9.27 -1.36 3.51
N THR A 197 -8.34 -0.81 4.32
CA THR A 197 -7.32 0.14 3.84
C THR A 197 -6.35 -0.56 2.90
N ALA A 198 -5.91 -1.78 3.21
CA ALA A 198 -5.02 -2.55 2.34
C ALA A 198 -5.68 -2.86 0.99
N ILE A 199 -6.92 -3.36 0.99
CA ILE A 199 -7.68 -3.66 -0.24
C ILE A 199 -7.97 -2.38 -1.03
N SER A 200 -8.39 -1.30 -0.36
CA SER A 200 -8.69 -0.02 -1.04
C SER A 200 -7.45 0.60 -1.67
N ALA A 201 -6.28 0.48 -1.02
CA ALA A 201 -5.02 0.91 -1.61
C ALA A 201 -4.70 0.13 -2.89
N LEU A 202 -4.91 -1.20 -2.87
CA LEU A 202 -4.67 -2.04 -4.03
C LEU A 202 -5.62 -1.69 -5.19
N GLN A 203 -6.91 -1.54 -4.92
CA GLN A 203 -7.92 -1.12 -5.90
C GLN A 203 -7.60 0.25 -6.50
N SER A 204 -7.24 1.23 -5.67
CA SER A 204 -6.96 2.60 -6.12
C SER A 204 -5.73 2.65 -7.04
N VAL A 205 -4.67 1.93 -6.68
CA VAL A 205 -3.40 1.93 -7.42
C VAL A 205 -3.54 1.18 -8.74
N LEU A 206 -4.31 0.10 -8.76
CA LEU A 206 -4.54 -0.71 -9.96
C LEU A 206 -5.68 -0.17 -10.82
N GLN A 207 -6.52 0.71 -10.28
CA GLN A 207 -7.72 1.26 -10.93
C GLN A 207 -8.68 0.16 -11.36
N GLU A 208 -8.84 -0.84 -10.48
CA GLU A 208 -9.61 -2.05 -10.73
C GLU A 208 -10.39 -2.43 -9.48
N ASP A 209 -11.65 -2.81 -9.65
CA ASP A 209 -12.45 -3.43 -8.59
C ASP A 209 -12.27 -4.96 -8.68
N PHE A 210 -11.80 -5.56 -7.59
CA PHE A 210 -11.52 -7.00 -7.53
C PHE A 210 -12.74 -7.82 -7.15
N LYS A 211 -12.77 -9.04 -7.67
CA LYS A 211 -13.55 -10.15 -7.09
C LYS A 211 -12.73 -10.82 -5.99
N ALA A 212 -13.41 -11.50 -5.06
CA ALA A 212 -12.76 -12.24 -3.99
C ALA A 212 -11.73 -13.28 -4.48
N THR A 213 -11.90 -13.84 -5.69
CA THR A 213 -10.98 -14.82 -6.28
C THR A 213 -9.71 -14.21 -6.88
N GLU A 214 -9.66 -12.88 -7.05
CA GLU A 214 -8.57 -12.17 -7.74
C GLU A 214 -7.55 -11.58 -6.76
N ILE A 215 -7.78 -11.72 -5.45
CA ILE A 215 -6.89 -11.27 -4.38
C ILE A 215 -6.73 -12.34 -3.31
N GLU A 216 -5.60 -12.30 -2.61
CA GLU A 216 -5.39 -13.07 -1.38
C GLU A 216 -5.08 -12.11 -0.25
N VAL A 217 -5.67 -12.37 0.92
CA VAL A 217 -5.50 -11.54 2.12
C VAL A 217 -4.99 -12.42 3.26
N GLY A 218 -3.82 -12.07 3.80
CA GLY A 218 -3.24 -12.71 4.98
C GLY A 218 -3.33 -11.78 6.18
N VAL A 219 -3.79 -12.28 7.33
CA VAL A 219 -3.96 -11.48 8.55
C VAL A 219 -3.44 -12.18 9.79
N VAL A 220 -3.01 -11.37 10.76
CA VAL A 220 -2.75 -11.80 12.14
C VAL A 220 -3.37 -10.78 13.09
N ARG A 221 -4.02 -11.25 14.17
CA ARG A 221 -4.72 -10.39 15.14
C ARG A 221 -4.16 -10.58 16.54
N THR A 222 -4.27 -9.57 17.39
CA THR A 222 -3.78 -9.65 18.77
C THR A 222 -4.60 -10.64 19.61
N GLY A 223 -5.92 -10.71 19.37
CA GLY A 223 -6.82 -11.65 20.04
C GLY A 223 -6.68 -13.11 19.56
N ASP A 224 -6.24 -13.31 18.31
CA ASP A 224 -5.88 -14.61 17.75
C ASP A 224 -4.60 -14.46 16.93
N ARG A 225 -3.48 -14.79 17.56
CA ARG A 225 -2.12 -14.61 17.03
C ARG A 225 -1.80 -15.59 15.88
N ILE A 226 -2.73 -16.47 15.52
CA ILE A 226 -2.53 -17.43 14.44
C ILE A 226 -2.57 -16.69 13.10
N PHE A 227 -1.57 -16.94 12.27
CA PHE A 227 -1.59 -16.44 10.90
C PHE A 227 -2.66 -17.20 10.09
N ARG A 228 -3.56 -16.45 9.47
CA ARG A 228 -4.64 -16.99 8.65
C ARG A 228 -4.70 -16.29 7.30
N VAL A 229 -5.06 -17.05 6.27
CA VAL A 229 -5.46 -16.53 4.97
C VAL A 229 -6.99 -16.46 4.98
N LEU A 230 -7.55 -15.31 4.64
CA LEU A 230 -9.00 -15.12 4.62
C LEU A 230 -9.65 -16.01 3.55
N SER A 231 -10.86 -16.50 3.84
CA SER A 231 -11.64 -17.23 2.85
C SER A 231 -12.23 -16.27 1.80
N THR A 232 -12.70 -16.83 0.69
CA THR A 232 -13.36 -16.04 -0.37
C THR A 232 -14.59 -15.31 0.15
N GLU A 233 -15.32 -15.89 1.08
CA GLU A 233 -16.53 -15.30 1.69
C GLU A 233 -16.17 -14.09 2.55
N GLU A 234 -15.17 -14.22 3.43
CA GLU A 234 -14.69 -13.11 4.26
C GLU A 234 -14.16 -11.95 3.42
N ILE A 235 -13.44 -12.26 2.32
CA ILE A 235 -12.96 -11.24 1.40
C ILE A 235 -14.13 -10.51 0.73
N ASP A 236 -15.17 -11.23 0.31
CA ASP A 236 -16.36 -10.65 -0.33
C ASP A 236 -17.15 -9.73 0.62
N GLU A 237 -17.24 -10.07 1.90
CA GLU A 237 -17.83 -9.22 2.93
C GLU A 237 -17.07 -7.88 3.04
N HIS A 238 -15.73 -7.91 3.09
CA HIS A 238 -14.92 -6.70 3.13
C HIS A 238 -15.05 -5.88 1.83
N LEU A 239 -15.07 -6.52 0.65
CA LEU A 239 -15.26 -5.86 -0.64
C LEU A 239 -16.61 -5.16 -0.72
N THR A 240 -17.67 -5.82 -0.25
CA THR A 240 -19.02 -5.26 -0.20
C THR A 240 -19.06 -4.05 0.74
N ALA A 241 -18.48 -4.16 1.93
CA ALA A 241 -18.39 -3.05 2.89
C ALA A 241 -17.63 -1.83 2.32
N ILE A 242 -16.54 -2.05 1.56
CA ILE A 242 -15.80 -0.99 0.87
C ILE A 242 -16.70 -0.31 -0.17
N SER A 243 -17.43 -1.09 -0.98
CA SER A 243 -18.32 -0.55 -2.01
C SER A 243 -19.45 0.31 -1.42
N GLU A 244 -20.03 -0.12 -0.30
CA GLU A 244 -21.07 0.63 0.39
C GLU A 244 -20.55 1.94 1.01
N ARG A 245 -19.35 1.91 1.59
CA ARG A 245 -18.70 3.12 2.11
C ARG A 245 -18.43 4.13 1.01
N LYS A 246 -17.90 3.70 -0.14
CA LYS A 246 -17.71 4.56 -1.32
C LYS A 246 -19.02 5.20 -1.77
N ARG A 247 -20.10 4.40 -1.91
CA ARG A 247 -21.44 4.91 -2.26
C ARG A 247 -22.00 5.90 -1.24
N LYS A 248 -21.79 5.68 0.05
CA LYS A 248 -22.22 6.62 1.12
C LYS A 248 -21.47 7.95 1.02
N SER A 249 -20.15 7.92 0.79
CA SER A 249 -19.37 9.15 0.60
C SER A 249 -19.80 9.94 -0.64
N GLU A 250 -20.06 9.25 -1.75
CA GLU A 250 -20.53 9.89 -2.99
C GLU A 250 -21.91 10.55 -2.82
N LYS A 251 -22.85 9.84 -2.18
CA LYS A 251 -24.17 10.39 -1.85
C LYS A 251 -24.06 11.61 -0.95
N HIS A 252 -23.20 11.58 0.06
CA HIS A 252 -22.99 12.72 0.95
C HIS A 252 -22.43 13.94 0.22
N CYS A 253 -21.44 13.75 -0.66
CA CYS A 253 -20.92 14.82 -1.52
C CYS A 253 -22.00 15.39 -2.44
N PHE A 254 -22.85 14.53 -3.03
CA PHE A 254 -23.95 14.97 -3.89
C PHE A 254 -25.00 15.77 -3.13
N GLU A 255 -25.38 15.34 -1.92
CA GLU A 255 -26.29 16.09 -1.04
C GLU A 255 -25.71 17.46 -0.68
N LEU A 256 -24.41 17.53 -0.34
CA LEU A 256 -23.73 18.79 -0.06
C LEU A 256 -23.73 19.72 -1.27
N TYR A 257 -23.46 19.19 -2.48
CA TYR A 257 -23.50 19.95 -3.72
C TYR A 257 -24.89 20.51 -4.01
N CYS A 258 -25.95 19.70 -3.84
CA CYS A 258 -27.32 20.16 -3.99
C CYS A 258 -27.65 21.29 -2.99
N GLN A 259 -27.25 21.15 -1.72
CA GLN A 259 -27.46 22.18 -0.70
C GLN A 259 -26.73 23.50 -1.02
N ILE A 260 -25.50 23.42 -1.53
CA ILE A 260 -24.72 24.59 -1.95
C ILE A 260 -25.35 25.26 -3.18
N SER A 261 -25.80 24.46 -4.16
CA SER A 261 -26.41 24.95 -5.41
C SER A 261 -27.72 25.71 -5.16
N VAL A 262 -28.51 25.34 -4.15
CA VAL A 262 -29.75 26.05 -3.78
C VAL A 262 -29.48 27.40 -3.08
N LYS A 263 -28.31 27.59 -2.47
CA LYS A 263 -27.93 28.83 -1.77
C LYS A 263 -27.22 29.86 -2.65
N LEU A 264 -26.85 29.52 -3.88
CA LEU A 264 -26.17 30.43 -4.81
C LEU A 264 -27.20 31.30 -5.57
N PRO A 265 -26.97 32.62 -5.70
CA PRO A 265 -27.86 33.50 -6.46
C PRO A 265 -27.89 33.11 -7.94
N LYS A 266 -29.08 33.24 -8.57
CA LYS A 266 -29.43 32.74 -9.93
C LYS A 266 -28.57 33.24 -11.11
N HIS A 267 -27.55 34.06 -10.88
CA HIS A 267 -26.70 34.66 -11.90
C HIS A 267 -25.29 34.03 -12.03
N VAL A 268 -24.97 32.98 -11.28
CA VAL A 268 -23.68 32.26 -11.42
C VAL A 268 -23.88 31.00 -12.28
N PRO A 269 -23.21 30.87 -13.45
CA PRO A 269 -23.37 29.69 -14.31
C PRO A 269 -22.72 28.46 -13.66
N LEU A 270 -23.54 27.46 -13.30
CA LEU A 270 -23.14 26.20 -12.63
C LEU A 270 -22.57 25.13 -13.58
N LEU A 271 -22.62 25.33 -14.91
CA LEU A 271 -22.22 24.33 -15.90
C LEU A 271 -20.76 23.84 -15.83
N PRO A 272 -19.73 24.66 -15.52
CA PRO A 272 -18.35 24.15 -15.54
C PRO A 272 -18.04 23.24 -14.33
N PHE A 273 -18.81 23.31 -13.24
CA PHE A 273 -18.56 22.49 -12.04
C PHE A 273 -19.02 21.04 -12.19
N LEU A 274 -20.14 20.81 -12.89
CA LEU A 274 -20.69 19.46 -13.09
C LEU A 274 -19.78 18.59 -13.97
N GLN A 275 -19.13 19.21 -14.96
CA GLN A 275 -18.31 18.51 -15.95
C GLN A 275 -16.92 18.13 -15.39
N LEU A 276 -16.34 18.93 -14.49
CA LEU A 276 -15.11 18.58 -13.77
C LEU A 276 -15.32 17.49 -12.69
N PHE A 277 -16.50 17.45 -12.08
CA PHE A 277 -16.83 16.47 -11.04
C PHE A 277 -17.10 15.07 -11.61
N LEU A 278 -17.84 14.97 -12.72
CA LEU A 278 -18.11 13.71 -13.43
C LEU A 278 -16.84 13.06 -14.03
N LEU A 279 -15.76 13.82 -14.20
CA LEU A 279 -14.47 13.33 -14.70
C LEU A 279 -13.54 12.84 -13.58
N GLY A 280 -13.96 12.87 -12.30
CA GLY A 280 -13.17 12.35 -11.18
C GLY A 280 -11.94 13.20 -10.80
N LEU A 281 -11.95 14.50 -11.13
CA LEU A 281 -10.78 15.38 -11.06
C LEU A 281 -10.72 16.32 -9.84
N CYS A 282 -11.64 16.21 -8.87
CA CYS A 282 -11.67 17.10 -7.70
C CYS A 282 -11.84 16.34 -6.37
N ASP A 283 -10.86 16.51 -5.47
CA ASP A 283 -11.03 16.30 -4.03
C ASP A 283 -11.53 17.61 -3.41
N ILE A 284 -12.71 17.59 -2.76
CA ILE A 284 -13.25 18.76 -2.06
C ILE A 284 -12.73 18.75 -0.61
N SER A 285 -11.84 19.67 -0.25
CA SER A 285 -11.52 20.00 1.14
C SER A 285 -12.22 21.30 1.54
N ILE A 286 -13.05 21.26 2.58
CA ILE A 286 -13.74 22.43 3.14
C ILE A 286 -12.99 22.88 4.38
N ALA A 287 -12.37 24.06 4.34
CA ALA A 287 -11.78 24.70 5.52
C ALA A 287 -12.72 25.77 6.07
N TRP A 288 -12.98 25.74 7.38
CA TRP A 288 -13.72 26.78 8.10
C TRP A 288 -12.73 27.71 8.80
N CYS A 289 -12.73 28.99 8.47
CA CYS A 289 -11.99 30.01 9.22
C CYS A 289 -12.99 30.96 9.89
N SER A 290 -12.91 31.10 11.21
CA SER A 290 -13.73 32.01 12.01
C SER A 290 -12.86 33.15 12.50
N VAL A 291 -13.22 34.39 12.16
CA VAL A 291 -12.64 35.59 12.75
C VAL A 291 -13.80 36.51 13.17
N ASP A 292 -13.81 36.84 14.47
CA ASP A 292 -14.50 37.96 15.11
C ASP A 292 -15.98 38.21 14.76
N GLY A 293 -16.84 37.22 15.05
CA GLY A 293 -18.27 37.47 15.29
C GLY A 293 -19.11 37.90 14.09
N GLN A 294 -18.52 38.08 12.90
CA GLN A 294 -19.21 38.24 11.62
C GLN A 294 -18.92 37.03 10.73
N ARG A 295 -19.97 36.44 10.13
CA ARG A 295 -19.80 35.34 9.16
C ARG A 295 -19.21 35.88 7.87
N VAL A 296 -17.89 35.78 7.73
CA VAL A 296 -17.20 35.95 6.45
C VAL A 296 -17.17 34.59 5.77
N TYR A 297 -17.76 34.47 4.57
CA TYR A 297 -17.65 33.28 3.73
C TYR A 297 -16.29 33.32 3.02
N GLY A 298 -15.34 32.49 3.47
CA GLY A 298 -13.98 32.40 2.93
C GLY A 298 -13.78 31.25 1.94
N TYR A 299 -13.11 31.59 0.83
CA TYR A 299 -12.47 30.84 -0.26
C TYR A 299 -12.58 29.31 -0.38
N LEU A 300 -12.90 28.89 -1.61
CA LEU A 300 -12.68 27.54 -2.14
C LEU A 300 -11.31 27.52 -2.84
N GLU A 301 -10.27 26.96 -2.23
CA GLU A 301 -9.02 26.64 -2.95
C GLU A 301 -9.24 25.35 -3.77
N ILE A 302 -9.32 25.49 -5.09
CA ILE A 302 -9.30 24.37 -6.02
C ILE A 302 -7.84 24.14 -6.42
N CYS A 303 -7.14 23.23 -5.75
CA CYS A 303 -5.83 22.77 -6.21
C CYS A 303 -6.00 21.61 -7.21
N GLN A 304 -5.86 21.89 -8.51
CA GLN A 304 -5.62 20.85 -9.51
C GLN A 304 -4.12 20.63 -9.70
N LEU A 305 -3.67 19.39 -9.54
CA LEU A 305 -2.37 18.89 -10.00
C LEU A 305 -2.59 18.27 -11.39
N ILE A 306 -2.66 19.10 -12.42
CA ILE A 306 -2.47 18.68 -13.82
C ILE A 306 -1.34 19.53 -14.41
N ASN A 307 -0.42 18.81 -15.03
CA ASN A 307 0.95 19.21 -15.33
C ASN A 307 1.09 20.17 -16.53
N LEU A 308 0.25 21.21 -16.67
CA LEU A 308 0.46 22.31 -17.62
C LEU A 308 -0.42 23.52 -17.25
N GLN A 309 0.22 24.66 -16.95
CA GLN A 309 -0.35 26.01 -16.70
C GLN A 309 -1.38 26.16 -15.57
N VAL A 310 -0.92 26.83 -14.50
CA VAL A 310 -1.77 27.43 -13.46
C VAL A 310 -2.64 28.53 -14.09
N VAL A 311 -3.96 28.31 -14.17
CA VAL A 311 -4.93 29.36 -14.46
C VAL A 311 -5.62 29.74 -13.15
N VAL A 312 -5.20 30.87 -12.56
CA VAL A 312 -5.89 31.48 -11.41
C VAL A 312 -7.12 32.22 -11.93
N PHE A 313 -8.32 31.76 -11.58
CA PHE A 313 -9.53 32.56 -11.71
C PHE A 313 -9.75 33.38 -10.43
N LEU A 314 -9.43 34.67 -10.47
CA LEU A 314 -9.83 35.66 -9.47
C LEU A 314 -11.25 36.15 -9.81
N LEU A 315 -12.26 35.71 -9.07
CA LEU A 315 -13.61 36.31 -9.09
C LEU A 315 -13.83 37.09 -7.79
N GLY A 316 -14.16 38.37 -7.94
CA GLY A 316 -14.10 39.41 -6.91
C GLY A 316 -15.10 39.30 -5.75
N LEU A 317 -14.78 40.07 -4.70
CA LEU A 317 -15.55 40.29 -3.48
C LEU A 317 -16.99 40.76 -3.78
N VAL A 318 -17.99 40.01 -3.30
CA VAL A 318 -19.36 40.52 -3.11
C VAL A 318 -19.61 40.60 -1.60
N VAL A 319 -19.64 41.82 -1.08
CA VAL A 319 -20.09 42.12 0.29
C VAL A 319 -21.62 42.22 0.25
N ILE A 320 -22.32 41.31 0.91
CA ILE A 320 -23.76 41.42 1.14
C ILE A 320 -23.96 42.00 2.55
N SER A 321 -24.29 43.29 2.62
CA SER A 321 -24.80 43.94 3.83
C SER A 321 -26.25 43.51 4.04
N GLU A 322 -26.58 42.95 5.20
CA GLU A 322 -27.95 42.76 5.65
C GLU A 322 -28.62 44.14 5.82
N ALA A 323 -29.66 44.41 5.04
CA ALA A 323 -30.62 45.47 5.30
C ALA A 323 -31.98 44.83 5.60
N SER A 324 -32.29 44.74 6.89
CA SER A 324 -33.62 44.80 7.52
C SER A 324 -34.87 44.52 6.66
N MET A 325 -35.52 43.39 6.92
CA MET A 325 -36.98 43.26 6.85
C MET A 325 -37.51 42.68 8.17
N LEU A 326 -38.23 43.55 8.88
CA LEU A 326 -38.98 43.38 10.15
C LEU A 326 -38.17 43.06 11.41
#